data_AF-A0A957FHK4-F1
#
_entry.id   AF-A0A957FHK4-F1
#
_cell.length_a   1.000
_cell.length_b   1.000
_cell.length_c   1.000
_cell.angle_alpha   90.00
_cell.angle_beta   90.00
_cell.angle_gamma   90.00
#
_symmetry.space_group_name_H-M   'P 1'
#
loop_
_entity.id
_entity.type
_entity.pdbx_description
1 polymer ?
#
loop_
_entity_poly.entity_id
_entity_poly.type
_entity_poly.pdbx_seq_one_letter_code
_entity_poly.pdbx_strand_id
1 'polypeptide(L)'
;WLVRLVAQAGLISSVARIDAGEKVTFGEAFAAGTAKLGRMAGLNLLLYGPFTLLALLSAGILMVMAGTAVYEEVARGGNAEGIFASLGIFTACLIGLACLTLPLLLVVNIVYPFAQRGAVLGELSVMDSIRHGWQVVRANTGEVIVIVLLFLVVGFVFGIVSIAVILPGAVLIFIPAIIHLAAGGGSFGVLEIAYVVAGGVCLAVLAGAINSVLVAFRSTAVTLAYQEFMNKSKLA
;
A
#
# COMPACT_ATOMS: atom_id res chain seq x y z
N TRP A 1 -6.45 5.47 -8.72
CA TRP A 1 -5.14 4.85 -9.01
C TRP A 1 -4.31 5.69 -9.99
N LEU A 2 -4.81 6.01 -11.19
CA LEU A 2 -4.08 6.83 -12.17
C LEU A 2 -3.63 8.19 -11.61
N VAL A 3 -4.51 8.93 -10.93
CA VAL A 3 -4.17 10.22 -10.30
C VAL A 3 -3.00 10.11 -9.31
N ARG A 4 -2.93 8.99 -8.55
CA ARG A 4 -1.80 8.72 -7.64
C ARG A 4 -0.51 8.49 -8.40
N LEU A 5 -0.55 7.78 -9.53
CA LEU A 5 0.63 7.56 -10.37
C LEU A 5 1.15 8.87 -10.98
N VAL A 6 0.24 9.72 -11.47
CA VAL A 6 0.58 11.06 -11.98
C VAL A 6 1.24 11.89 -10.88
N ALA A 7 0.64 11.94 -9.69
CA ALA A 7 1.17 12.69 -8.56
C ALA A 7 2.56 12.17 -8.13
N GLN A 8 2.76 10.85 -8.10
CA GLN A 8 4.07 10.25 -7.78
C GLN A 8 5.12 10.56 -8.84
N ALA A 9 4.77 10.43 -10.14
CA ALA A 9 5.68 10.74 -11.24
C ALA A 9 6.09 12.22 -11.25
N GLY A 10 5.11 13.11 -11.03
CA GLY A 10 5.34 14.55 -10.92
C GLY A 10 6.19 14.93 -9.71
N LEU A 11 5.98 14.27 -8.56
CA LEU A 11 6.80 14.50 -7.36
C LEU A 11 8.26 14.08 -7.61
N ILE A 12 8.49 12.91 -8.21
CA ILE A 12 9.84 12.42 -8.50
C ILE A 12 10.58 13.36 -9.47
N SER A 13 9.92 13.78 -10.56
CA SER A 13 10.52 14.71 -11.52
C SER A 13 10.79 16.08 -10.91
N SER A 14 9.88 16.59 -10.07
CA SER A 14 10.03 17.91 -9.44
C SER A 14 11.17 17.93 -8.43
N VAL A 15 11.32 16.87 -7.61
CA VAL A 15 12.44 16.77 -6.66
C VAL A 15 13.78 16.79 -7.39
N ALA A 16 13.92 16.03 -8.48
CA ALA A 16 15.16 16.01 -9.27
C ALA A 16 15.49 17.37 -9.91
N ARG A 17 14.48 18.10 -10.40
CA ARG A 17 14.65 19.44 -10.99
C ARG A 17 15.00 20.49 -9.93
N ILE A 18 14.34 20.45 -8.77
CA ILE A 18 14.62 21.35 -7.64
C ILE A 18 16.04 21.14 -7.10
N ASP A 19 16.48 19.89 -7.00
CA ASP A 19 17.85 19.54 -6.60
C ASP A 19 18.90 20.06 -7.60
N ALA A 20 18.56 20.09 -8.89
CA ALA A 20 19.37 20.72 -9.94
C ALA A 20 19.32 22.27 -9.95
N GLY A 21 18.60 22.89 -9.01
CA GLY A 21 18.49 24.35 -8.87
C GLY A 21 17.35 24.99 -9.69
N GLU A 22 16.48 24.21 -10.32
CA GLU A 22 15.34 24.73 -11.07
C GLU A 22 14.15 25.06 -10.16
N LYS A 23 13.38 26.09 -10.52
CA LYS A 23 12.07 26.36 -9.90
C LYS A 23 11.00 25.58 -10.68
N VAL A 24 10.22 24.77 -9.98
CA VAL A 24 9.15 23.96 -10.59
C VAL A 24 7.80 24.44 -10.09
N THR A 25 6.90 24.78 -11.01
CA THR A 25 5.52 25.11 -10.69
C THR A 25 4.65 23.86 -10.58
N PHE A 26 3.52 23.94 -9.88
CA PHE A 26 2.60 22.80 -9.73
C PHE A 26 2.06 22.29 -11.09
N GLY A 27 1.78 23.21 -12.02
CA GLY A 27 1.30 22.86 -13.36
C GLY A 27 2.34 22.07 -14.16
N GLU A 28 3.60 22.50 -14.11
CA GLU A 28 4.71 21.77 -14.74
C GLU A 28 4.95 20.41 -14.10
N ALA A 29 4.88 20.31 -12.77
CA ALA A 29 5.00 19.05 -12.04
C ALA A 29 3.92 18.06 -12.48
N PHE A 30 2.67 18.52 -12.59
CA PHE A 30 1.54 17.69 -12.97
C PHE A 30 1.63 17.26 -14.44
N ALA A 31 1.97 18.17 -15.36
CA ALA A 31 2.15 17.88 -16.77
C ALA A 31 3.30 16.88 -17.02
N ALA A 32 4.41 17.01 -16.28
CA ALA A 32 5.50 16.03 -16.33
C ALA A 32 5.06 14.65 -15.80
N GLY A 33 4.21 14.62 -14.78
CA GLY A 33 3.63 13.39 -14.25
C GLY A 33 2.67 12.70 -15.23
N THR A 34 1.82 13.45 -15.93
CA THR A 34 0.87 12.90 -16.90
C THR A 34 1.57 12.35 -18.14
N ALA A 35 2.61 13.03 -18.64
CA ALA A 35 3.42 12.55 -19.76
C ALA A 35 4.04 11.17 -19.51
N LYS A 36 4.36 10.86 -18.26
CA LYS A 36 5.01 9.61 -17.83
C LYS A 36 4.01 8.56 -17.31
N LEU A 37 2.70 8.87 -17.34
CA LEU A 37 1.65 8.00 -16.81
C LEU A 37 1.65 6.62 -17.47
N GLY A 38 1.84 6.53 -18.79
CA GLY A 38 1.82 5.26 -19.51
C GLY A 38 2.91 4.29 -19.05
N ARG A 39 4.14 4.77 -18.86
CA ARG A 39 5.27 3.96 -18.37
C ARG A 39 5.06 3.56 -16.90
N MET A 40 4.58 4.48 -16.06
CA MET A 40 4.26 4.22 -14.66
C MET A 40 3.13 3.21 -14.48
N ALA A 41 2.06 3.33 -15.26
CA ALA A 41 0.93 2.41 -15.28
C ALA A 41 1.36 1.04 -15.78
N GLY A 42 2.15 0.97 -16.86
CA GLY A 42 2.74 -0.26 -17.36
C GLY A 42 3.64 -0.95 -16.34
N LEU A 43 4.49 -0.21 -15.65
CA LEU A 43 5.33 -0.75 -14.58
C LEU A 43 4.51 -1.31 -13.43
N ASN A 44 3.51 -0.56 -12.95
CA ASN A 44 2.67 -1.00 -11.84
C ASN A 44 1.81 -2.21 -12.24
N LEU A 45 1.23 -2.21 -13.45
CA LEU A 45 0.47 -3.35 -13.97
C LEU A 45 1.34 -4.59 -14.19
N LEU A 46 2.56 -4.44 -14.69
CA LEU A 46 3.45 -5.58 -14.92
C LEU A 46 3.97 -6.17 -13.60
N LEU A 47 4.33 -5.33 -12.62
CA LEU A 47 4.86 -5.77 -11.34
C LEU A 47 3.77 -6.29 -10.39
N TYR A 48 2.66 -5.55 -10.25
CA TYR A 48 1.59 -5.87 -9.30
C TYR A 48 0.41 -6.60 -9.93
N GLY A 49 0.27 -6.61 -11.27
CA GLY A 49 -0.84 -7.25 -11.97
C GLY A 49 -0.98 -8.74 -11.67
N PRO A 50 0.09 -9.56 -11.77
CA PRO A 50 0.01 -10.98 -11.44
C PRO A 50 -0.46 -11.23 -10.01
N PHE A 51 0.04 -10.44 -9.05
CA PHE A 51 -0.36 -10.54 -7.65
C PHE A 51 -1.80 -10.11 -7.41
N THR A 52 -2.23 -9.03 -8.07
CA THR A 52 -3.60 -8.52 -7.95
C THR A 52 -4.59 -9.52 -8.55
N LEU A 53 -4.24 -10.13 -9.68
CA LEU A 53 -5.05 -11.15 -10.32
C LEU A 53 -5.12 -12.42 -9.47
N LEU A 54 -3.99 -12.88 -8.92
CA LEU A 54 -3.94 -14.00 -7.98
C LEU A 54 -4.77 -13.72 -6.71
N ALA A 55 -4.67 -12.51 -6.15
CA ALA A 55 -5.44 -12.09 -4.98
C ALA A 55 -6.95 -12.05 -5.28
N LEU A 56 -7.36 -11.52 -6.44
CA LEU A 56 -8.76 -11.49 -6.85
C LEU A 56 -9.32 -12.90 -7.10
N LEU A 57 -8.56 -13.76 -7.77
CA LEU A 57 -8.96 -15.15 -8.02
C LEU A 57 -9.07 -15.95 -6.72
N SER A 58 -8.06 -15.86 -5.86
CA SER A 58 -8.09 -16.54 -4.56
C SER A 58 -9.22 -16.02 -3.68
N ALA A 59 -9.41 -14.71 -3.58
CA ALA A 59 -10.54 -14.12 -2.83
C ALA A 59 -11.90 -14.56 -3.40
N GLY A 60 -12.06 -14.58 -4.72
CA GLY A 60 -13.30 -15.04 -5.37
C GLY A 60 -13.60 -16.50 -5.09
N ILE A 61 -12.61 -17.39 -5.27
CA ILE A 61 -12.75 -18.83 -4.97
C ILE A 61 -13.07 -19.04 -3.49
N LEU A 62 -12.36 -18.34 -2.60
CA LEU A 62 -12.56 -18.45 -1.16
C LEU A 62 -13.94 -17.94 -0.72
N MET A 63 -14.42 -16.83 -1.29
CA MET A 63 -15.77 -16.32 -1.04
C MET A 63 -16.85 -17.34 -1.44
N VAL A 64 -16.70 -17.97 -2.60
CA VAL A 64 -17.65 -19.00 -3.06
C VAL A 64 -17.61 -20.21 -2.14
N MET A 65 -16.41 -20.73 -1.82
CA MET A 65 -16.28 -21.91 -0.97
C MET A 65 -16.74 -21.66 0.48
N ALA A 66 -16.43 -20.49 1.04
CA ALA A 66 -16.90 -20.10 2.37
C ALA A 66 -18.42 -19.90 2.39
N GLY A 67 -18.97 -19.27 1.35
CA GLY A 67 -20.42 -19.09 1.20
C GLY A 67 -21.16 -20.42 1.15
N THR A 68 -20.68 -21.40 0.38
CA THR A 68 -21.29 -22.73 0.30
C THR A 68 -21.16 -23.50 1.61
N ALA A 69 -20.00 -23.47 2.26
CA ALA A 69 -19.77 -24.19 3.52
C ALA A 69 -20.63 -23.63 4.67
N VAL A 70 -20.72 -22.30 4.78
CA VAL A 70 -21.56 -21.64 5.79
C VAL A 70 -23.04 -21.89 5.51
N TYR A 71 -23.47 -21.84 4.25
CA TYR A 71 -24.86 -22.10 3.87
C TYR A 71 -25.29 -23.52 4.25
N GLU A 72 -24.44 -24.52 3.99
CA GLU A 72 -24.73 -25.93 4.30
C GLU A 72 -24.84 -26.17 5.81
N GLU A 73 -23.96 -25.56 6.61
CA GLU A 73 -24.03 -25.65 8.07
C GLU A 73 -25.27 -24.96 8.64
N VAL A 74 -25.62 -23.77 8.13
CA VAL A 74 -26.85 -23.08 8.55
C VAL A 74 -28.09 -23.89 8.16
N ALA A 75 -28.12 -24.49 6.97
CA ALA A 75 -29.22 -25.32 6.51
C ALA A 75 -29.41 -26.60 7.34
N ARG A 76 -28.34 -27.11 7.97
CA ARG A 76 -28.38 -28.28 8.86
C ARG A 76 -28.75 -27.95 10.31
N GLY A 77 -29.06 -26.69 10.63
CA GLY A 77 -29.27 -26.26 12.01
C GLY A 77 -27.98 -26.19 12.83
N GLY A 78 -26.86 -25.89 12.16
CA GLY A 78 -25.51 -25.96 12.70
C GLY A 78 -25.26 -25.05 13.89
N ASN A 79 -24.48 -25.56 14.84
CA ASN A 79 -23.96 -24.81 15.98
C ASN A 79 -22.74 -23.96 15.57
N ALA A 80 -22.42 -22.94 16.38
CA ALA A 80 -21.29 -22.04 16.12
C ALA A 80 -19.96 -22.77 15.83
N GLU A 81 -19.72 -23.92 16.47
CA GLU A 81 -18.52 -24.73 16.26
C GLU A 81 -18.35 -25.25 14.82
N GLY A 82 -19.43 -25.65 14.14
CA GLY A 82 -19.37 -26.12 12.75
C GLY A 82 -19.04 -24.99 11.76
N ILE A 83 -19.55 -23.80 12.03
CA ILE A 83 -19.25 -22.58 11.27
C ILE A 83 -17.77 -22.19 11.48
N PHE A 84 -17.25 -22.26 12.70
CA PHE A 84 -15.84 -21.97 12.97
C PHE A 84 -14.89 -23.03 12.41
N ALA A 85 -15.28 -24.31 12.42
CA ALA A 85 -14.47 -25.39 11.85
C ALA A 85 -14.31 -25.23 10.32
N SER A 86 -15.38 -24.88 9.61
CA SER A 86 -15.30 -24.59 8.17
C SER A 86 -14.44 -23.35 7.90
N LEU A 87 -14.57 -22.29 8.70
CA LEU A 87 -13.68 -21.10 8.70
C LEU A 87 -12.19 -21.41 8.96
N GLY A 88 -11.89 -22.47 9.71
CA GLY A 88 -10.52 -22.88 10.01
C GLY A 88 -9.72 -23.31 8.77
N ILE A 89 -10.34 -24.10 7.89
CA ILE A 89 -9.69 -24.56 6.65
C ILE A 89 -9.43 -23.37 5.71
N PHE A 90 -10.36 -22.42 5.62
CA PHE A 90 -10.17 -21.19 4.84
C PHE A 90 -8.99 -20.36 5.34
N THR A 91 -8.87 -20.25 6.65
CA THR A 91 -7.79 -19.51 7.30
C THR A 91 -6.43 -20.17 7.02
N ALA A 92 -6.34 -21.50 7.08
CA ALA A 92 -5.11 -22.23 6.77
C ALA A 92 -4.66 -22.03 5.31
N CYS A 93 -5.58 -22.07 4.34
CA CYS A 93 -5.27 -21.83 2.93
C CYS A 93 -4.79 -20.39 2.67
N LEU A 94 -5.41 -19.41 3.32
CA LEU A 94 -4.99 -18.00 3.23
C LEU A 94 -3.60 -17.79 3.80
N ILE A 95 -3.29 -18.42 4.95
CA ILE A 95 -1.96 -18.36 5.55
C ILE A 95 -0.92 -18.96 4.59
N GLY A 96 -1.19 -20.12 4.00
CA GLY A 96 -0.29 -20.74 3.02
C GLY A 96 -0.01 -19.85 1.81
N LEU A 97 -1.05 -19.24 1.22
CA LEU A 97 -0.89 -18.32 0.10
C LEU A 97 -0.13 -17.05 0.52
N ALA A 98 -0.42 -16.51 1.71
CA ALA A 98 0.27 -15.36 2.24
C ALA A 98 1.77 -15.65 2.45
N CYS A 99 2.13 -16.82 2.97
CA CYS A 99 3.53 -17.22 3.15
C CYS A 99 4.34 -17.24 1.85
N LEU A 100 3.72 -17.60 0.71
CA LEU A 100 4.38 -17.56 -0.59
C LEU A 100 4.43 -16.14 -1.18
N THR A 101 3.33 -15.40 -1.03
CA THR A 101 3.16 -14.10 -1.69
C THR A 101 3.91 -12.99 -0.96
N LEU A 102 3.99 -13.04 0.37
CA LEU A 102 4.68 -12.05 1.21
C LEU A 102 6.16 -11.85 0.85
N PRO A 103 7.02 -12.88 0.77
CA PRO A 103 8.43 -12.67 0.41
C PRO A 103 8.57 -12.14 -1.02
N LEU A 104 7.72 -12.59 -1.94
CA LEU A 104 7.73 -12.10 -3.32
C LEU A 104 7.33 -10.62 -3.40
N LEU A 105 6.30 -10.22 -2.66
CA LEU A 105 5.87 -8.83 -2.49
C LEU A 105 6.95 -7.98 -1.82
N LEU A 106 7.69 -8.53 -0.86
CA LEU A 106 8.79 -7.82 -0.21
C LEU A 106 9.88 -7.46 -1.22
N VAL A 107 10.33 -8.43 -2.03
CA VAL A 107 11.32 -8.19 -3.08
C VAL A 107 10.81 -7.16 -4.09
N VAL A 108 9.54 -7.30 -4.53
CA VAL A 108 8.90 -6.35 -5.44
C VAL A 108 8.86 -4.94 -4.85
N ASN A 109 8.53 -4.80 -3.56
CA ASN A 109 8.50 -3.49 -2.88
C ASN A 109 9.87 -2.85 -2.74
N ILE A 110 10.95 -3.63 -2.68
CA ILE A 110 12.32 -3.10 -2.66
C ILE A 110 12.74 -2.64 -4.07
N VAL A 111 12.41 -3.40 -5.11
CA VAL A 111 12.81 -3.11 -6.50
C VAL A 111 11.96 -2.01 -7.13
N TYR A 112 10.67 -1.97 -6.82
CA TYR A 112 9.71 -1.06 -7.45
C TYR A 112 10.10 0.43 -7.34
N PRO A 113 10.52 0.96 -6.18
CA PRO A 113 10.96 2.35 -6.05
C PRO A 113 12.14 2.68 -6.97
N PHE A 114 13.10 1.78 -7.16
CA PHE A 114 14.23 2.01 -8.06
C PHE A 114 13.81 1.92 -9.53
N ALA A 115 12.94 0.95 -9.87
CA ALA A 115 12.39 0.82 -11.21
C ALA A 115 11.54 2.04 -11.63
N GLN A 116 10.74 2.61 -10.70
CA GLN A 116 10.00 3.84 -10.96
C GLN A 116 10.93 5.01 -11.29
N ARG A 117 12.07 5.12 -10.61
CA ARG A 117 13.04 6.20 -10.84
C ARG A 117 13.80 5.99 -12.14
N GLY A 118 14.16 4.77 -12.50
CA GLY A 118 14.71 4.45 -13.82
C GLY A 118 13.74 4.80 -14.96
N ALA A 119 12.45 4.52 -14.79
CA ALA A 119 11.42 4.84 -15.78
C ALA A 119 11.17 6.36 -15.92
N VAL A 120 11.24 7.10 -14.81
CA VAL A 120 10.96 8.54 -14.79
C VAL A 120 12.18 9.39 -15.13
N LEU A 121 13.35 9.09 -14.59
CA LEU A 121 14.57 9.90 -14.75
C LEU A 121 15.46 9.40 -15.90
N GLY A 122 15.54 8.09 -16.09
CA GLY A 122 16.35 7.48 -17.16
C GLY A 122 15.62 7.28 -18.49
N GLU A 123 14.32 7.64 -18.54
CA GLU A 123 13.42 7.41 -19.68
C GLU A 123 13.41 5.97 -20.22
N LEU A 124 13.76 5.00 -19.38
CA LEU A 124 13.89 3.59 -19.75
C LEU A 124 12.52 2.97 -20.08
N SER A 125 12.53 1.92 -20.92
CA SER A 125 11.35 1.10 -21.15
C SER A 125 10.91 0.41 -19.85
N VAL A 126 9.66 -0.06 -19.78
CA VAL A 126 9.12 -0.71 -18.56
C VAL A 126 9.97 -1.90 -18.13
N MET A 127 10.41 -2.73 -19.08
CA MET A 127 11.21 -3.93 -18.78
C MET A 127 12.65 -3.57 -18.39
N ASP A 128 13.24 -2.59 -19.07
CA ASP A 128 14.61 -2.13 -18.77
C ASP A 128 14.67 -1.43 -17.41
N SER A 129 13.61 -0.72 -17.03
CA SER A 129 13.47 -0.10 -15.71
C SER A 129 13.50 -1.13 -14.59
N ILE A 130 12.85 -2.29 -14.77
CA ILE A 130 12.84 -3.38 -13.77
C ILE A 130 14.22 -4.01 -13.67
N ARG A 131 14.84 -4.34 -14.81
CA ARG A 131 16.20 -4.92 -14.85
C ARG A 131 17.22 -3.99 -14.21
N HIS A 132 17.14 -2.70 -14.51
CA HIS A 132 17.98 -1.68 -13.92
C HIS A 132 17.74 -1.56 -12.41
N GLY A 133 16.48 -1.49 -11.96
CA GLY A 133 16.15 -1.45 -10.54
C GLY A 133 16.70 -2.66 -9.77
N TRP A 134 16.66 -3.85 -10.37
CA TRP A 134 17.25 -5.06 -9.78
C TRP A 134 18.79 -5.02 -9.72
N GLN A 135 19.45 -4.52 -10.78
CA GLN A 135 20.90 -4.37 -10.80
C GLN A 135 21.38 -3.38 -9.73
N VAL A 136 20.70 -2.23 -9.57
CA VAL A 136 21.03 -1.23 -8.55
C VAL A 136 20.92 -1.80 -7.14
N VAL A 137 19.85 -2.56 -6.85
CA VAL A 137 19.65 -3.20 -5.55
C VAL A 137 20.72 -4.25 -5.25
N ARG A 138 21.11 -5.04 -6.27
CA ARG A 138 22.16 -6.06 -6.12
C ARG A 138 23.55 -5.44 -5.98
N ALA A 139 23.84 -4.35 -6.68
CA ALA A 139 25.13 -3.67 -6.62
C ALA A 139 25.33 -2.93 -5.28
N ASN A 140 24.25 -2.43 -4.67
CA ASN A 140 24.31 -1.58 -3.47
C ASN A 140 23.54 -2.20 -2.29
N THR A 141 23.60 -3.52 -2.11
CA THR A 141 22.77 -4.21 -1.10
C THR A 141 23.02 -3.70 0.33
N GLY A 142 24.26 -3.36 0.69
CA GLY A 142 24.59 -2.80 1.99
C GLY A 142 23.91 -1.45 2.25
N GLU A 143 24.00 -0.52 1.31
CA GLU A 143 23.38 0.80 1.44
C GLU A 143 21.84 0.73 1.35
N VAL A 144 21.30 -0.16 0.51
CA VAL A 144 19.85 -0.44 0.45
C VAL A 144 19.32 -0.96 1.79
N ILE A 145 20.05 -1.85 2.47
CA ILE A 145 19.66 -2.35 3.80
C ILE A 145 19.59 -1.20 4.82
N VAL A 146 20.54 -0.26 4.80
CA VAL A 146 20.53 0.90 5.70
C VAL A 146 19.28 1.76 5.45
N ILE A 147 18.93 2.00 4.18
CA ILE A 147 17.71 2.74 3.82
C ILE A 147 16.45 2.02 4.28
N VAL A 148 16.38 0.69 4.07
CA VAL A 148 15.26 -0.13 4.50
C VAL A 148 15.11 -0.08 6.03
N LEU A 149 16.22 -0.19 6.76
CA LEU A 149 16.25 -0.11 8.22
C LEU A 149 15.78 1.27 8.71
N LEU A 150 16.24 2.36 8.07
CA LEU A 150 15.79 3.71 8.38
C LEU A 150 14.28 3.85 8.17
N PHE A 151 13.72 3.35 7.07
CA PHE A 151 12.28 3.40 6.85
C PHE A 151 11.47 2.49 7.76
N LEU A 152 12.07 1.40 8.23
CA LEU A 152 11.48 0.55 9.26
C LEU A 152 11.36 1.32 10.57
N VAL A 153 12.43 1.99 11.02
CA VAL A 153 12.43 2.83 12.23
C VAL A 153 11.45 3.99 12.11
N VAL A 154 11.52 4.77 11.03
CA VAL A 154 10.60 5.90 10.79
C VAL A 154 9.15 5.41 10.69
N GLY A 155 8.93 4.28 10.01
CA GLY A 155 7.61 3.66 9.90
C GLY A 155 7.06 3.20 11.25
N PHE A 156 7.90 2.65 12.12
CA PHE A 156 7.52 2.20 13.45
C PHE A 156 7.17 3.37 14.37
N VAL A 157 8.03 4.40 14.43
CA VAL A 157 7.77 5.62 15.21
C VAL A 157 6.47 6.27 14.77
N PHE A 158 6.29 6.44 13.45
CA PHE A 158 5.07 7.04 12.93
C PHE A 158 3.84 6.16 13.16
N GLY A 159 3.98 4.83 13.08
CA GLY A 159 2.91 3.88 13.39
C GLY A 159 2.42 4.05 14.83
N ILE A 160 3.34 4.14 15.80
CA ILE A 160 3.02 4.41 17.20
C ILE A 160 2.28 5.74 17.35
N VAL A 161 2.81 6.82 16.76
CA VAL A 161 2.18 8.15 16.84
C VAL A 161 0.79 8.14 16.19
N SER A 162 0.66 7.49 15.03
CA SER A 162 -0.62 7.37 14.32
C SER A 162 -1.64 6.61 15.15
N ILE A 163 -1.25 5.50 15.78
CA ILE A 163 -2.13 4.75 16.68
C ILE A 163 -2.53 5.64 17.87
N ALA A 164 -1.59 6.34 18.50
CA ALA A 164 -1.88 7.21 19.64
C ALA A 164 -2.90 8.32 19.30
N VAL A 165 -2.89 8.84 18.07
CA VAL A 165 -3.82 9.88 17.61
C VAL A 165 -5.15 9.31 17.11
N ILE A 166 -5.12 8.22 16.34
CA ILE A 166 -6.31 7.66 15.68
C ILE A 166 -7.13 6.79 16.64
N LEU A 167 -6.47 6.03 17.53
CA LEU A 167 -7.13 5.07 18.42
C LEU A 167 -8.18 5.74 19.32
N PRO A 168 -7.93 6.87 20.00
CA PRO A 168 -8.94 7.53 20.83
C PRO A 168 -10.17 7.96 20.00
N GLY A 169 -9.95 8.49 18.81
CA GLY A 169 -11.02 8.89 17.89
C GLY A 169 -11.84 7.69 17.42
N ALA A 170 -11.17 6.61 17.03
CA ALA A 170 -11.82 5.35 16.64
C ALA A 170 -12.68 4.79 17.78
N VAL A 171 -12.12 4.75 18.99
CA VAL A 171 -12.82 4.26 20.18
C VAL A 171 -14.09 5.08 20.44
N LEU A 172 -14.01 6.41 20.42
CA LEU A 172 -15.19 7.28 20.61
C LEU A 172 -16.29 7.05 19.56
N ILE A 173 -15.91 6.84 18.29
CA ILE A 173 -16.85 6.65 17.19
C ILE A 173 -17.52 5.26 17.24
N PHE A 174 -16.76 4.22 17.58
CA PHE A 174 -17.24 2.83 17.51
C PHE A 174 -17.81 2.29 18.83
N ILE A 175 -17.50 2.90 20.00
CA ILE A 175 -18.07 2.48 21.30
C ILE A 175 -19.60 2.34 21.26
N PRO A 176 -20.38 3.31 20.75
CA PRO A 176 -21.84 3.21 20.77
C PRO A 176 -22.36 2.00 20.01
N ALA A 177 -21.75 1.70 18.85
CA ALA A 177 -22.10 0.53 18.05
C ALA A 177 -21.74 -0.79 18.77
N ILE A 178 -20.62 -0.82 19.48
CA ILE A 178 -20.21 -1.98 20.28
C ILE A 178 -21.17 -2.21 21.45
N ILE A 179 -21.57 -1.15 22.16
CA ILE A 179 -22.54 -1.24 23.27
C ILE A 179 -23.90 -1.73 22.75
N HIS A 180 -24.37 -1.21 21.62
CA HIS A 180 -25.63 -1.60 21.02
C HIS A 180 -25.65 -3.09 20.64
N LEU A 181 -24.55 -3.58 20.05
CA LEU A 181 -24.39 -5.00 19.74
C LEU A 181 -24.32 -5.88 21.01
N ALA A 182 -23.58 -5.43 22.03
CA ALA A 182 -23.42 -6.15 23.30
C ALA A 182 -24.73 -6.21 24.11
N ALA A 183 -25.61 -5.22 23.96
CA ALA A 183 -26.92 -5.17 24.59
C ALA A 183 -27.98 -6.06 23.89
N GLY A 184 -27.61 -6.79 22.83
CA GLY A 184 -28.52 -7.65 22.08
C GLY A 184 -29.39 -6.90 21.05
N GLY A 185 -28.99 -5.69 20.64
CA GLY A 185 -29.69 -4.91 19.62
C GLY A 185 -29.70 -5.60 18.26
N GLY A 186 -30.89 -5.94 17.74
CA GLY A 186 -31.06 -6.66 16.48
C GLY A 186 -30.99 -5.79 15.21
N SER A 187 -31.12 -4.46 15.32
CA SER A 187 -31.05 -3.54 14.17
C SER A 187 -30.46 -2.19 14.56
N PHE A 188 -29.49 -1.71 13.78
CA PHE A 188 -28.93 -0.37 13.99
C PHE A 188 -29.94 0.70 13.58
N GLY A 189 -30.09 1.71 14.44
CA GLY A 189 -30.90 2.88 14.12
C GLY A 189 -30.26 3.71 13.00
N VAL A 190 -31.07 4.40 12.20
CA VAL A 190 -30.58 5.29 11.13
C VAL A 190 -29.58 6.34 11.66
N LEU A 191 -29.80 6.84 12.88
CA LEU A 191 -28.90 7.81 13.53
C LEU A 191 -27.56 7.20 13.96
N GLU A 192 -27.55 5.94 14.39
CA GLU A 192 -26.31 5.23 14.75
C GLU A 192 -25.45 4.96 13.52
N ILE A 193 -26.10 4.51 12.43
CA ILE A 193 -25.44 4.33 11.13
C ILE A 193 -24.87 5.68 10.66
N ALA A 194 -25.67 6.75 10.70
CA ALA A 194 -25.23 8.07 10.29
C ALA A 194 -24.02 8.56 11.12
N TYR A 195 -24.04 8.34 12.45
CA TYR A 195 -22.93 8.71 13.34
C TYR A 195 -21.65 7.92 13.05
N VAL A 196 -21.73 6.60 12.93
CA VAL A 196 -20.58 5.74 12.65
C VAL A 196 -20.00 6.03 11.26
N VAL A 197 -20.85 6.24 10.27
CA VAL A 197 -20.41 6.58 8.90
C VAL A 197 -19.75 7.96 8.88
N ALA A 198 -20.40 8.99 9.44
CA ALA A 198 -19.85 10.35 9.45
C ALA A 198 -18.53 10.43 10.25
N GLY A 199 -18.50 9.82 11.44
CA GLY A 199 -17.29 9.72 12.26
C GLY A 199 -16.19 8.94 11.55
N GLY A 200 -16.52 7.80 10.96
CA GLY A 200 -15.59 6.95 10.22
C GLY A 200 -14.97 7.66 9.01
N VAL A 201 -15.76 8.43 8.26
CA VAL A 201 -15.25 9.25 7.15
C VAL A 201 -14.30 10.33 7.64
N CYS A 202 -14.66 11.07 8.70
CA CYS A 202 -13.77 12.07 9.29
C CYS A 202 -12.44 11.46 9.76
N LEU A 203 -12.49 10.31 10.45
CA LEU A 203 -11.31 9.60 10.90
C LEU A 203 -10.46 9.11 9.72
N ALA A 204 -11.09 8.60 8.65
CA ALA A 204 -10.39 8.14 7.46
C ALA A 204 -9.68 9.29 6.72
N VAL A 205 -10.30 10.46 6.64
CA VAL A 205 -9.67 11.67 6.06
C VAL A 205 -8.46 12.10 6.90
N LEU A 206 -8.60 12.13 8.22
CA LEU A 206 -7.53 12.51 9.13
C LEU A 206 -6.37 11.50 9.08
N ALA A 207 -6.66 10.21 9.10
CA ALA A 207 -5.67 9.14 8.93
C ALA A 207 -4.98 9.22 7.57
N GLY A 208 -5.73 9.50 6.50
CA GLY A 208 -5.21 9.70 5.16
C GLY A 208 -4.27 10.90 5.06
N ALA A 209 -4.64 12.02 5.69
CA ALA A 209 -3.82 13.22 5.75
C ALA A 209 -2.49 12.96 6.49
N ILE A 210 -2.55 12.33 7.65
CA ILE A 210 -1.36 11.92 8.42
C ILE A 210 -0.46 11.02 7.55
N ASN A 211 -1.03 9.95 6.98
CA ASN A 211 -0.28 9.01 6.14
C ASN A 211 0.32 9.65 4.87
N SER A 212 -0.30 10.70 4.33
CA SER A 212 0.20 11.41 3.14
C SER A 212 1.58 12.02 3.37
N VAL A 213 1.85 12.52 4.58
CA VAL A 213 3.14 13.12 4.96
C VAL A 213 4.25 12.07 4.94
N LEU A 214 3.99 10.87 5.49
CA LEU A 214 4.95 9.78 5.42
C LEU A 214 5.25 9.34 3.98
N VAL A 215 4.21 9.24 3.16
CA VAL A 215 4.37 8.84 1.76
C VAL A 215 5.23 9.85 1.03
N ALA A 216 5.04 11.15 1.29
CA ALA A 216 5.88 12.20 0.74
C ALA A 216 7.34 12.09 1.23
N PHE A 217 7.56 11.96 2.54
CA PHE A 217 8.90 11.82 3.12
C PHE A 217 9.66 10.62 2.55
N ARG A 218 9.03 9.43 2.54
CA ARG A 218 9.63 8.21 1.97
C ARG A 218 9.95 8.37 0.49
N SER A 219 9.07 9.02 -0.27
CA SER A 219 9.29 9.28 -1.69
C SER A 219 10.52 10.17 -1.92
N THR A 220 10.66 11.26 -1.17
CA THR A 220 11.79 12.19 -1.27
C THR A 220 13.10 11.53 -0.86
N ALA A 221 13.12 10.84 0.29
CA ALA A 221 14.32 10.19 0.82
C ALA A 221 14.89 9.14 -0.15
N VAL A 222 14.04 8.30 -0.75
CA VAL A 222 14.52 7.30 -1.74
C VAL A 222 15.00 7.98 -3.03
N THR A 223 14.44 9.12 -3.42
CA THR A 223 14.89 9.85 -4.62
C THR A 223 16.29 10.42 -4.43
N LEU A 224 16.56 11.06 -3.30
CA LEU A 224 17.90 11.56 -2.97
C LEU A 224 18.92 10.42 -2.89
N ALA A 225 18.57 9.33 -2.20
CA ALA A 225 19.44 8.16 -2.12
C ALA A 225 19.74 7.55 -3.50
N TYR A 226 18.75 7.48 -4.39
CA TYR A 226 18.95 6.99 -5.75
C TYR A 226 19.92 7.87 -6.55
N GLN A 227 19.82 9.20 -6.43
CA GLN A 227 20.74 10.12 -7.08
C GLN A 227 22.17 9.96 -6.57
N GLU A 228 22.35 9.75 -5.27
CA GLU A 228 23.67 9.51 -4.67
C GLU A 228 24.29 8.19 -5.17
N PHE A 229 23.51 7.11 -5.25
CA PHE A 229 23.98 5.83 -5.80
C PHE A 229 24.37 5.92 -7.27
N MET A 230 23.59 6.65 -8.07
CA MET A 230 23.89 6.90 -9.48
C MET A 230 25.12 7.80 -9.68
N ASN A 231 25.38 8.73 -8.76
CA ASN A 231 26.60 9.55 -8.79
C ASN A 231 27.83 8.73 -8.40
N LYS A 232 27.73 7.87 -7.37
CA LYS A 232 28.81 6.93 -7.01
C LYS A 232 29.12 5.97 -8.16
N SER A 233 28.11 5.47 -8.88
CA SER A 233 28.33 4.57 -10.03
C SER A 233 28.93 5.25 -11.26
N LYS A 234 28.91 6.58 -11.35
CA LYS A 234 29.62 7.33 -12.40
C LYS A 234 31.10 7.59 -12.06
N LEU A 235 31.48 7.43 -10.79
CA LEU A 235 32.82 7.65 -10.27
C LEU A 235 33.62 6.35 -10.09
N ALA A 236 32.97 5.19 -10.22
CA ALA A 236 33.57 3.85 -10.20
C ALA A 236 33.65 3.29 -11.63
#